data_AF-A0A243CT99-F1
#
_entry.id   AF-A0A243CT99-F1
#
_cell.length_a   1.000
_cell.length_b   1.000
_cell.length_c   1.000
_cell.angle_alpha   90.00
_cell.angle_beta   90.00
_cell.angle_gamma   90.00
#
_symmetry.space_group_name_H-M   'P 1'
#
loop_
_entity.id
_entity.type
_entity.pdbx_description
1 polymer ?
#
loop_
_entity_poly.entity_id
_entity_poly.type
_entity_poly.pdbx_seq_one_letter_code
_entity_poly.pdbx_strand_id
1 'polypeptide(L)'
;MRKRIPDFEEELEVERVEEKEGLPPRSEIHRNKEKKQKFKMNHIFVRVLTFLFILLPISILWYTDKYIQVKSDSNNAGKSAFEVIFFDSAKSESEASSEKVVTHTVKEGETLESIAKQYFSDETGIEVIKKYNDLQKDEVNVGQELKIPIKDKSTKRES
;
A
#
# COMPACT_ATOMS: atom_id res chain seq x y z
N MET A 1 -60.17 55.57 28.89
CA MET A 1 -59.44 55.64 27.61
C MET A 1 -60.42 55.31 26.49
N ARG A 2 -60.81 56.27 25.64
CA ARG A 2 -61.58 55.97 24.42
C ARG A 2 -60.57 55.47 23.38
N LYS A 3 -60.78 54.27 22.82
CA LYS A 3 -59.97 53.74 21.71
C LYS A 3 -60.19 54.68 20.51
N ARG A 4 -59.12 55.20 19.92
CA ARG A 4 -59.19 55.88 18.62
C ARG A 4 -59.70 54.86 17.62
N ILE A 5 -60.76 55.22 16.90
CA ILE A 5 -61.20 54.49 15.72
C ILE A 5 -60.29 55.00 14.60
N PRO A 6 -59.51 54.14 13.92
CA PRO A 6 -58.68 54.58 12.82
C PRO A 6 -59.56 55.17 11.72
N ASP A 7 -59.07 56.24 11.09
CA ASP A 7 -59.81 56.93 10.03
C ASP A 7 -59.91 55.99 8.80
N PHE A 8 -61.06 55.95 8.14
CA PHE A 8 -61.37 55.04 7.03
C PHE A 8 -60.35 55.11 5.87
N GLU A 9 -59.69 56.26 5.70
CA GLU A 9 -58.60 56.44 4.74
C GLU A 9 -57.34 55.66 5.12
N GLU A 10 -57.04 55.49 6.41
CA GLU A 10 -55.90 54.70 6.89
C GLU A 10 -56.14 53.21 6.64
N GLU A 11 -57.38 52.74 6.74
CA GLU A 11 -57.77 51.36 6.42
C GLU A 11 -57.74 51.10 4.90
N LEU A 12 -58.16 52.08 4.09
CA LEU A 12 -58.04 52.07 2.62
C LEU A 12 -56.58 52.16 2.14
N GLU A 13 -55.71 52.83 2.89
CA GLU A 13 -54.28 52.86 2.59
C GLU A 13 -53.60 51.55 2.97
N VAL A 14 -53.94 50.94 4.11
CA VAL A 14 -53.41 49.62 4.51
C VAL A 14 -53.87 48.52 3.55
N GLU A 15 -55.14 48.52 3.12
CA GLU A 15 -55.67 47.57 2.13
C GLU A 15 -55.00 47.76 0.74
N ARG A 16 -54.78 49.02 0.33
CA ARG A 16 -54.05 49.34 -0.92
C ARG A 16 -52.56 48.99 -0.85
N VAL A 17 -51.97 48.97 0.36
CA VAL A 17 -50.58 48.55 0.57
C VAL A 17 -50.47 47.02 0.54
N GLU A 18 -51.42 46.27 1.11
CA GLU A 18 -51.45 44.80 1.01
C GLU A 18 -51.75 44.30 -0.42
N GLU A 19 -52.61 44.97 -1.20
CA GLU A 19 -52.86 44.61 -2.61
C GLU A 19 -51.61 44.73 -3.50
N LYS A 20 -50.65 45.58 -3.11
CA LYS A 20 -49.38 45.77 -3.84
C LYS A 20 -48.33 44.73 -3.52
N GLU A 21 -48.51 43.94 -2.46
CA GLU A 21 -47.74 42.73 -2.20
C GLU A 21 -48.58 41.50 -2.54
N GLY A 22 -49.15 41.50 -3.75
CA GLY A 22 -49.82 40.33 -4.30
C GLY A 22 -48.94 39.09 -4.18
N LEU A 23 -49.59 37.95 -3.91
CA LEU A 23 -48.97 36.63 -3.79
C LEU A 23 -47.81 36.46 -4.79
N PRO A 24 -46.65 35.96 -4.35
CA PRO A 24 -45.48 35.88 -5.21
C PRO A 24 -45.88 35.19 -6.52
N PRO A 25 -45.55 35.79 -7.68
CA PRO A 25 -45.96 35.24 -8.95
C PRO A 25 -45.50 33.78 -9.02
N ARG A 26 -46.36 32.90 -9.54
CA ARG A 26 -46.11 31.45 -9.60
C ARG A 26 -44.74 31.08 -10.19
N SER A 27 -44.14 31.96 -10.98
CA SER A 27 -42.78 31.86 -11.53
C SER A 27 -41.66 32.05 -10.50
N GLU A 28 -41.84 32.89 -9.48
CA GLU A 28 -40.83 33.15 -8.44
C GLU A 28 -40.69 31.99 -7.44
N ILE A 29 -41.81 31.33 -7.08
CA ILE A 29 -41.81 30.18 -6.17
C ILE A 29 -40.96 29.02 -6.71
N HIS A 30 -40.75 28.96 -8.03
CA HIS A 30 -39.96 27.92 -8.70
C HIS A 30 -38.64 28.40 -9.30
N ARG A 31 -38.18 29.63 -8.99
CA ARG A 31 -36.95 30.21 -9.56
C ARG A 31 -35.69 29.42 -9.22
N ASN A 32 -35.63 28.82 -8.03
CA ASN A 32 -34.41 28.20 -7.51
C ASN A 32 -34.41 26.67 -7.61
N LYS A 33 -34.81 26.11 -8.76
CA LYS A 33 -34.50 24.70 -9.04
C LYS A 33 -33.06 24.62 -9.51
N GLU A 34 -32.14 24.34 -8.58
CA GLU A 34 -30.76 24.02 -8.91
C GLU A 34 -30.75 22.96 -10.02
N LYS A 35 -30.17 23.31 -11.17
CA LYS A 35 -30.06 22.42 -12.32
C LYS A 35 -29.15 21.27 -11.91
N LYS A 36 -29.74 20.16 -11.48
CA LYS A 36 -29.00 18.93 -11.15
C LYS A 36 -28.14 18.56 -12.36
N GLN A 37 -26.81 18.65 -12.21
CA GLN A 37 -25.85 18.31 -13.24
C GLN A 37 -26.00 16.82 -13.55
N LYS A 38 -26.65 16.50 -14.68
CA LYS A 38 -26.81 15.13 -15.14
C LYS A 38 -25.47 14.67 -15.70
N PHE A 39 -24.60 14.13 -14.84
CA PHE A 39 -23.34 13.51 -15.26
C PHE A 39 -23.65 12.31 -16.16
N LYS A 40 -23.47 12.47 -17.48
CA LYS A 40 -23.56 11.38 -18.44
C LYS A 40 -22.24 10.61 -18.38
N MET A 41 -22.23 9.47 -17.69
CA MET A 41 -21.03 8.64 -17.49
C MET A 41 -20.66 7.80 -18.71
N ASN A 42 -20.81 8.34 -19.91
CA ASN A 42 -20.60 7.54 -21.11
C ASN A 42 -19.09 7.36 -21.29
N HIS A 43 -18.62 6.14 -21.01
CA HIS A 43 -17.23 5.66 -21.12
C HIS A 43 -16.25 6.01 -19.99
N ILE A 44 -16.72 6.49 -18.83
CA ILE A 44 -15.83 6.71 -17.68
C ILE A 44 -15.16 5.40 -17.23
N PHE A 45 -15.92 4.30 -17.20
CA PHE A 45 -15.39 2.97 -16.85
C PHE A 45 -14.35 2.47 -17.85
N VAL A 46 -14.59 2.67 -19.16
CA VAL A 46 -13.64 2.28 -20.21
C VAL A 46 -12.35 3.08 -20.08
N ARG A 47 -12.44 4.38 -19.77
CA ARG A 47 -11.27 5.23 -19.56
C ARG A 47 -10.44 4.79 -18.35
N VAL A 48 -11.10 4.49 -17.23
CA VAL A 48 -10.44 3.95 -16.02
C VAL A 48 -9.78 2.61 -16.33
N LEU A 49 -10.46 1.74 -17.09
CA LEU A 49 -9.93 0.43 -17.48
C LEU A 49 -8.71 0.58 -18.40
N THR A 50 -8.73 1.50 -19.37
CA THR A 50 -7.58 1.76 -20.24
C THR A 50 -6.39 2.30 -19.45
N PHE A 51 -6.63 3.18 -18.46
CA PHE A 51 -5.57 3.66 -17.59
C PHE A 51 -5.01 2.52 -16.74
N LEU A 52 -5.84 1.64 -16.18
CA LEU A 52 -5.36 0.45 -15.45
C LEU A 52 -4.50 -0.47 -16.32
N PHE A 53 -4.91 -0.73 -17.57
CA PHE A 53 -4.16 -1.58 -18.50
C PHE A 53 -2.82 -0.97 -18.92
N ILE A 54 -2.71 0.36 -18.97
CA ILE A 54 -1.44 1.06 -19.27
C ILE A 54 -0.59 1.19 -18.00
N LEU A 55 -1.21 1.39 -16.84
CA LEU A 55 -0.51 1.65 -15.57
C LEU A 55 0.01 0.35 -14.95
N LEU A 56 -0.65 -0.79 -15.18
CA LEU A 56 -0.20 -2.11 -14.73
C LEU A 56 1.19 -2.48 -15.27
N PRO A 57 1.51 -2.42 -16.58
CA PRO A 57 2.86 -2.71 -17.07
C PRO A 57 3.89 -1.66 -16.61
N ILE A 58 3.53 -0.37 -16.57
CA ILE A 58 4.43 0.68 -16.08
C ILE A 58 4.79 0.47 -14.61
N SER A 59 3.80 0.12 -13.79
CA SER A 59 3.99 -0.20 -12.37
C SER A 59 4.79 -1.48 -12.18
N ILE A 60 4.57 -2.49 -13.02
CA ILE A 60 5.36 -3.73 -13.00
C ILE A 60 6.82 -3.41 -13.32
N LEU A 61 7.10 -2.61 -14.36
CA LEU A 61 8.47 -2.24 -14.73
C LEU A 61 9.19 -1.51 -13.58
N TRP A 62 8.53 -0.55 -12.94
CA TRP A 62 9.06 0.13 -11.75
C TRP A 62 9.29 -0.83 -10.57
N TYR A 63 8.34 -1.74 -10.33
CA TYR A 63 8.45 -2.71 -9.25
C TYR A 63 9.56 -3.72 -9.49
N THR A 64 9.74 -4.17 -10.74
CA THR A 64 10.82 -5.07 -11.12
C THR A 64 12.18 -4.42 -10.96
N ASP A 65 12.34 -3.15 -11.34
CA ASP A 65 13.61 -2.43 -11.17
C ASP A 65 13.99 -2.30 -9.68
N LYS A 66 13.01 -1.99 -8.82
CA LYS A 66 13.19 -1.98 -7.35
C LYS A 66 13.54 -3.36 -6.80
N TYR A 67 12.89 -4.42 -7.29
CA TYR A 67 13.12 -5.79 -6.85
C TYR A 67 14.49 -6.32 -7.31
N ILE A 68 14.93 -5.95 -8.51
CA ILE A 68 16.25 -6.30 -9.06
C ILE A 68 17.34 -5.61 -8.26
N GLN A 69 17.20 -4.34 -7.86
CA GLN A 69 18.20 -3.66 -7.03
C GLN A 69 18.40 -4.34 -5.66
N VAL A 70 17.32 -4.74 -4.98
CA VAL A 70 17.39 -5.48 -3.68
C VAL A 70 18.10 -6.85 -3.81
N LYS A 71 18.13 -7.42 -5.02
CA LYS A 71 18.83 -8.68 -5.32
C LYS A 71 20.22 -8.47 -5.93
N SER A 72 20.50 -7.31 -6.51
CA SER A 72 21.75 -7.01 -7.22
C SER A 72 22.92 -6.65 -6.31
N ASP A 73 22.67 -6.34 -5.03
CA ASP A 73 23.73 -6.27 -4.01
C ASP A 73 24.26 -7.67 -3.62
N SER A 74 23.66 -8.74 -4.15
CA SER A 74 24.23 -10.08 -4.14
C SER A 74 25.06 -10.27 -5.40
N ASN A 75 26.39 -10.26 -5.24
CA ASN A 75 27.35 -10.49 -6.30
C ASN A 75 26.92 -11.68 -7.20
N ASN A 76 26.78 -11.40 -8.50
CA ASN A 76 26.27 -12.23 -9.60
C ASN A 76 24.75 -12.13 -9.86
N ALA A 77 24.34 -11.26 -10.81
CA ALA A 77 23.36 -11.62 -11.85
C ALA A 77 23.05 -10.45 -12.80
N GLY A 78 23.97 -10.16 -13.71
CA GLY A 78 23.62 -9.58 -15.02
C GLY A 78 23.08 -10.63 -16.01
N LYS A 79 22.71 -11.82 -15.55
CA LYS A 79 22.26 -12.93 -16.40
C LYS A 79 20.74 -12.93 -16.46
N SER A 80 20.21 -12.38 -17.55
CA SER A 80 18.78 -12.41 -17.84
C SER A 80 18.28 -13.85 -18.03
N ALA A 81 17.02 -14.12 -17.64
CA ALA A 81 16.41 -15.45 -17.67
C ALA A 81 16.36 -16.13 -19.06
N PHE A 82 16.68 -15.41 -20.13
CA PHE A 82 16.78 -15.96 -21.48
C PHE A 82 18.10 -16.71 -21.74
N GLU A 83 19.16 -16.43 -20.96
CA GLU A 83 20.48 -17.06 -21.12
C GLU A 83 20.53 -18.49 -20.53
N VAL A 84 19.57 -18.84 -19.66
CA VAL A 84 19.55 -20.10 -18.89
C VAL A 84 19.17 -21.32 -19.73
N ILE A 85 18.66 -21.14 -20.96
CA ILE A 85 18.11 -22.25 -21.76
C ILE A 85 19.13 -22.80 -22.79
N PHE A 86 20.23 -22.08 -23.09
CA PHE A 86 21.12 -22.45 -24.21
C PHE A 86 22.62 -22.56 -23.91
N PHE A 87 23.09 -22.32 -22.68
CA PHE A 87 24.53 -22.35 -22.42
C PHE A 87 24.88 -23.06 -21.12
N ASP A 88 25.39 -24.27 -21.30
CA ASP A 88 26.56 -24.83 -20.61
C ASP A 88 26.34 -26.18 -19.91
N SER A 89 26.48 -27.22 -20.73
CA SER A 89 26.64 -28.63 -20.34
C SER A 89 28.10 -28.97 -19.99
N ALA A 90 28.98 -28.01 -19.72
CA ALA A 90 30.37 -28.29 -19.40
C ALA A 90 30.85 -27.51 -18.17
N LYS A 91 30.70 -28.17 -17.01
CA LYS A 91 31.60 -28.06 -15.86
C LYS A 91 31.58 -26.70 -15.12
N SER A 92 30.71 -26.63 -14.12
CA SER A 92 31.04 -25.96 -12.87
C SER A 92 30.36 -26.69 -11.72
N GLU A 93 31.13 -27.52 -11.01
CA GLU A 93 30.85 -27.82 -9.61
C GLU A 93 30.83 -26.48 -8.87
N SER A 94 29.63 -25.99 -8.55
CA SER A 94 29.44 -25.04 -7.47
C SER A 94 28.37 -25.62 -6.57
N GLU A 95 28.77 -25.87 -5.33
CA GLU A 95 28.03 -26.57 -4.30
C GLU A 95 26.59 -26.07 -4.25
N ALA A 96 25.65 -26.96 -4.57
CA ALA A 96 24.26 -26.81 -4.16
C ALA A 96 24.22 -26.93 -2.63
N SER A 97 24.64 -25.88 -1.92
CA SER A 97 24.37 -25.72 -0.50
C SER A 97 22.85 -25.63 -0.39
N SER A 98 22.22 -26.73 0.01
CA SER A 98 20.79 -26.75 0.29
C SER A 98 20.58 -25.84 1.50
N GLU A 99 20.08 -24.63 1.25
CA GLU A 99 19.63 -23.72 2.30
C GLU A 99 18.40 -24.35 2.96
N LYS A 100 18.55 -24.78 4.22
CA LYS A 100 17.46 -25.31 5.04
C LYS A 100 17.00 -24.22 5.99
N VAL A 101 15.69 -24.02 6.12
CA VAL A 101 15.14 -23.02 7.04
C VAL A 101 14.67 -23.74 8.30
N VAL A 102 15.20 -23.33 9.44
CA VAL A 102 14.84 -23.84 10.77
C VAL A 102 14.10 -22.75 11.54
N THR A 103 13.03 -23.11 12.24
CA THR A 103 12.35 -22.19 13.16
C THR A 103 12.94 -22.34 14.56
N HIS A 104 13.35 -21.23 15.18
CA HIS A 104 13.83 -21.15 16.56
C HIS A 104 12.89 -20.26 17.38
N THR A 105 12.47 -20.74 18.54
CA THR A 105 11.72 -19.94 19.49
C THR A 105 12.68 -19.33 20.50
N VAL A 106 12.70 -18.01 20.59
CA VAL A 106 13.58 -17.24 21.49
C VAL A 106 13.29 -17.60 22.94
N LYS A 107 14.32 -18.01 23.67
CA LYS A 107 14.23 -18.35 25.10
C LYS A 107 14.60 -17.16 25.99
N GLU A 108 14.30 -17.29 27.28
CA GLU A 108 14.65 -16.28 28.27
C GLU A 108 16.17 -16.06 28.33
N GLY A 109 16.61 -14.80 28.22
CA GLY A 109 18.02 -14.42 28.24
C GLY A 109 18.75 -14.55 26.90
N GLU A 110 18.10 -15.03 25.84
CA GLU A 110 18.69 -15.04 24.50
C GLU A 110 18.61 -13.66 23.84
N THR A 111 19.71 -13.27 23.18
CA THR A 111 19.78 -12.10 22.31
C THR A 111 19.95 -12.53 20.86
N LEU A 112 19.65 -11.63 19.92
CA LEU A 112 19.84 -11.89 18.49
C LEU A 112 21.28 -12.31 18.17
N GLU A 113 22.27 -11.73 18.84
CA GLU A 113 23.68 -12.11 18.70
C GLU A 113 23.96 -13.55 19.15
N SER A 114 23.42 -13.94 20.31
CA SER A 114 23.61 -15.30 20.84
C SER A 114 22.99 -16.36 19.93
N ILE A 115 21.80 -16.06 19.37
CA ILE A 115 21.10 -16.93 18.43
C ILE A 115 21.89 -17.00 17.11
N ALA A 116 22.35 -15.86 16.58
CA ALA A 116 23.15 -15.84 15.37
C ALA A 116 24.41 -16.72 15.50
N LYS A 117 25.15 -16.60 16.61
CA LYS A 117 26.34 -17.43 16.89
C LYS A 117 26.04 -18.92 17.05
N GLN A 118 24.82 -19.28 17.42
CA GLN A 118 24.40 -20.68 17.52
C GLN A 118 24.21 -21.33 16.14
N TYR A 119 23.73 -20.58 15.16
CA TYR A 119 23.35 -21.11 13.84
C TYR A 119 24.34 -20.77 12.72
N PHE A 120 25.13 -19.71 12.88
CA PHE A 120 26.10 -19.25 11.89
C PHE A 120 27.50 -19.23 12.51
N SER A 121 28.48 -19.73 11.77
CA SER A 121 29.90 -19.64 12.13
C SER A 121 30.51 -18.27 11.80
N ASP A 122 29.83 -17.50 10.95
CA ASP A 122 30.30 -16.22 10.44
C ASP A 122 29.50 -15.07 11.08
N GLU A 123 30.11 -13.89 11.19
CA GLU A 123 29.50 -12.69 11.80
C GLU A 123 28.26 -12.16 11.04
N THR A 124 28.01 -12.67 9.83
CA THR A 124 26.87 -12.30 8.98
C THR A 124 25.53 -12.84 9.47
N GLY A 125 25.53 -13.78 10.44
CA GLY A 125 24.31 -14.42 10.93
C GLY A 125 23.26 -13.45 11.47
N ILE A 126 23.68 -12.35 12.09
CA ILE A 126 22.75 -11.33 12.64
C ILE A 126 21.96 -10.68 11.51
N GLU A 127 22.65 -10.19 10.48
CA GLU A 127 22.02 -9.53 9.33
C GLU A 127 21.10 -10.48 8.57
N VAL A 128 21.52 -11.74 8.42
CA VAL A 128 20.75 -12.79 7.76
C VAL A 128 19.43 -13.04 8.52
N ILE A 129 19.49 -13.22 9.84
CA ILE A 129 18.29 -13.44 10.66
C ILE A 129 17.38 -12.21 10.62
N LYS A 130 17.93 -10.99 10.71
CA LYS A 130 17.13 -9.75 10.63
C LYS A 130 16.39 -9.64 9.32
N LYS A 131 17.10 -9.82 8.20
CA LYS A 131 16.54 -9.73 6.85
C LYS A 131 15.46 -10.79 6.63
N TYR A 132 15.64 -11.99 7.16
CA TYR A 132 14.70 -13.10 6.97
C TYR A 132 13.43 -12.95 7.84
N ASN A 133 13.51 -12.20 8.94
CA ASN A 133 12.41 -11.98 9.89
C ASN A 133 11.91 -10.53 9.93
N ASP A 134 12.30 -9.71 8.95
CA ASP A 134 11.94 -8.29 8.82
C ASP A 134 12.23 -7.43 10.08
N LEU A 135 13.24 -7.80 10.86
CA LEU A 135 13.60 -7.11 12.10
C LEU A 135 14.34 -5.81 11.82
N GLN A 136 13.81 -4.70 12.37
CA GLN A 136 14.39 -3.37 12.22
C GLN A 136 15.53 -3.10 13.21
N LYS A 137 15.52 -3.77 14.36
CA LYS A 137 16.49 -3.63 15.45
C LYS A 137 16.99 -5.01 15.88
N ASP A 138 18.02 -5.02 16.71
CA ASP A 138 18.65 -6.26 17.21
C ASP A 138 17.92 -6.83 18.44
N GLU A 139 16.70 -6.34 18.68
CA GLU A 139 15.88 -6.67 19.84
C GLU A 139 14.92 -7.80 19.48
N VAL A 140 14.92 -8.84 20.31
CA VAL A 140 14.07 -10.03 20.16
C VAL A 140 13.35 -10.28 21.48
N ASN A 141 12.09 -10.72 21.41
CA ASN A 141 11.28 -10.97 22.59
C ASN A 141 11.26 -12.45 22.94
N VAL A 142 11.17 -12.77 24.22
CA VAL A 142 11.01 -14.15 24.69
C VAL A 142 9.71 -14.75 24.11
N GLY A 143 9.80 -15.96 23.56
CA GLY A 143 8.70 -16.64 22.87
C GLY A 143 8.53 -16.26 21.40
N GLN A 144 9.32 -15.32 20.87
CA GLN A 144 9.28 -14.96 19.46
C GLN A 144 9.82 -16.10 18.59
N GLU A 145 9.12 -16.41 17.51
CA GLU A 145 9.60 -17.38 16.51
C GLU A 145 10.45 -16.66 15.46
N LEU A 146 11.67 -17.15 15.26
CA LEU A 146 12.61 -16.68 14.26
C LEU A 146 12.87 -17.77 13.25
N LYS A 147 12.77 -17.42 11.97
CA LYS A 147 13.14 -18.26 10.84
C LYS A 147 14.62 -18.07 10.52
N ILE A 148 15.37 -19.15 10.55
CA ILE A 148 16.83 -19.14 10.44
C ILE A 148 17.23 -19.95 9.20
N PRO A 149 17.69 -19.31 8.13
CA PRO A 149 18.19 -20.03 6.95
C PRO A 149 19.62 -20.52 7.22
N ILE A 150 19.76 -21.81 7.51
CA ILE A 150 21.07 -22.47 7.66
C ILE A 150 21.58 -22.96 6.31
N LYS A 151 22.87 -22.74 6.05
CA LYS A 151 23.60 -23.34 4.94
C LYS A 151 24.29 -24.58 5.45
N ASP A 152 23.85 -25.76 5.02
CA ASP A 152 24.57 -26.99 5.30
C ASP A 152 25.90 -26.95 4.53
N LYS A 153 26.96 -26.47 5.19
CA LYS A 153 28.32 -26.81 4.79
C LYS A 153 28.56 -28.23 5.28
N SER A 154 28.39 -29.22 4.41
CA SER A 154 28.76 -30.61 4.65
C SER A 154 30.24 -30.65 5.03
N THR A 155 30.51 -30.52 6.32
CA THR A 155 31.86 -30.60 6.87
C THR A 155 32.27 -32.05 6.78
N LYS A 156 32.99 -32.39 5.70
CA LYS A 156 33.76 -33.63 5.58
C LYS A 156 34.79 -33.63 6.71
N ARG A 157 34.43 -34.20 7.86
CA ARG A 157 35.39 -34.54 8.92
C ARG A 157 36.17 -35.75 8.43
N GLU A 158 37.30 -35.52 7.76
CA GLU A 158 38.35 -36.53 7.68
C GLU A 158 38.92 -36.71 9.08
N SER A 159 38.96 -37.98 9.52
CA SER A 159 39.51 -38.45 10.80
C SER A 159 41.02 -38.62 10.69
#